data_AF-A0A9D1MBN6-F1
#
_entry.id   AF-A0A9D1MBN6-F1
#
_cell.length_a   1.000
_cell.length_b   1.000
_cell.length_c   1.000
_cell.angle_alpha   90.00
_cell.angle_beta   90.00
_cell.angle_gamma   90.00
#
_symmetry.space_group_name_H-M   'P 1'
#
loop_
_entity.id
_entity.type
_entity.pdbx_description
1 polymer ?
#
loop_
_entity_poly.entity_id
_entity_poly.type
_entity_poly.pdbx_seq_one_letter_code
_entity_poly.pdbx_strand_id
1 'polypeptide(L)'
;MYKSDYEIKKEMCEIGRRIYNDGFVAANDGNFSVKIDDDTFYVTPTGVSKGFMTPEMICKVDGKGNLKEANGQWRPSSEFKMHLKVYQQRPDVNAVVHAHPPIATSFSIAGIALDKLIMPEAVIFLGAVPIAQYGTPSTMEIPESLEPYLQDYDAILLANHGALSFGCDLNTAFFRMESTEFYAKLLFYARMLGGENEIPCGEVKKLIDLRKQFGVPGKHPMEKLCPGCFAGDDTCSMSPTEANEKYGVESSAAYHGFQPLPSQVCPAPKKSDCCDKDIESIVAEVTKRVLEQYNK
;
A
#
# COMPACT_ATOMS: atom_id res chain seq x y z
N MET A 1 -0.38 28.73 -13.22
CA MET A 1 -1.37 29.38 -12.33
C MET A 1 -1.34 28.62 -11.02
N TYR A 2 -1.00 29.27 -9.92
CA TYR A 2 -0.98 28.61 -8.60
C TYR A 2 -2.41 28.40 -8.13
N LYS A 3 -2.76 27.18 -7.70
CA LYS A 3 -4.05 26.88 -7.08
C LYS A 3 -4.12 27.57 -5.72
N SER A 4 -5.27 28.18 -5.40
CA SER A 4 -5.55 28.69 -4.07
C SER A 4 -5.68 27.56 -3.04
N ASP A 5 -5.52 27.88 -1.76
CA ASP A 5 -5.71 26.94 -0.66
C ASP A 5 -7.08 26.23 -0.74
N TYR A 6 -8.13 26.96 -1.07
CA TYR A 6 -9.47 26.41 -1.23
C TYR A 6 -9.57 25.45 -2.42
N GLU A 7 -8.96 25.75 -3.56
CA GLU A 7 -8.96 24.86 -4.73
C GLU A 7 -8.23 23.54 -4.45
N ILE A 8 -7.10 23.59 -3.75
CA ILE A 8 -6.35 22.38 -3.35
C ILE A 8 -7.18 21.53 -2.39
N LYS A 9 -7.77 22.16 -1.35
CA LYS A 9 -8.63 21.45 -0.39
C LYS A 9 -9.88 20.87 -1.05
N LYS A 10 -10.46 21.57 -2.03
CA LYS A 10 -11.60 21.08 -2.83
C LYS A 10 -11.21 19.88 -3.69
N GLU A 11 -10.05 19.91 -4.33
CA GLU A 11 -9.50 18.78 -5.09
C GLU A 11 -9.26 17.57 -4.17
N MET A 12 -8.72 17.79 -2.97
CA MET A 12 -8.59 16.75 -1.95
C MET A 12 -9.94 16.12 -1.59
N CYS A 13 -11.00 16.90 -1.42
CA CYS A 13 -12.33 16.37 -1.13
C CYS A 13 -12.87 15.55 -2.32
N GLU A 14 -12.63 15.99 -3.55
CA GLU A 14 -13.04 15.25 -4.76
C GLU A 14 -12.31 13.90 -4.88
N ILE A 15 -10.99 13.87 -4.62
CA ILE A 15 -10.23 12.61 -4.56
C ILE A 15 -10.74 11.72 -3.43
N GLY A 16 -11.09 12.28 -2.28
CA GLY A 16 -11.70 11.54 -1.19
C GLY A 16 -13.02 10.87 -1.59
N ARG A 17 -13.86 11.57 -2.36
CA ARG A 17 -15.10 11.04 -2.93
C ARG A 17 -14.84 9.91 -3.92
N ARG A 18 -13.85 10.04 -4.80
CA ARG A 18 -13.48 8.99 -5.77
C ARG A 18 -12.95 7.74 -5.09
N ILE A 19 -11.94 7.87 -4.23
CA ILE A 19 -11.37 6.76 -3.45
C ILE A 19 -12.46 6.01 -2.66
N TYR A 20 -13.41 6.73 -2.06
CA TYR A 20 -14.55 6.11 -1.37
C TYR A 20 -15.49 5.37 -2.32
N ASN A 21 -15.89 5.99 -3.43
CA ASN A 21 -16.81 5.39 -4.39
C ASN A 21 -16.22 4.18 -5.12
N ASP A 22 -14.91 4.16 -5.34
CA ASP A 22 -14.19 3.03 -5.93
C ASP A 22 -13.96 1.89 -4.93
N GLY A 23 -14.33 2.09 -3.65
CA GLY A 23 -14.20 1.11 -2.59
C GLY A 23 -12.76 0.87 -2.13
N PHE A 24 -11.87 1.86 -2.30
CA PHE A 24 -10.46 1.75 -1.92
C PHE A 24 -10.22 2.04 -0.43
N VAL A 25 -11.24 2.51 0.28
CA VAL A 25 -11.21 2.81 1.71
C VAL A 25 -12.45 2.23 2.38
N ALA A 26 -12.29 1.74 3.60
CA ALA A 26 -13.35 1.27 4.46
C ALA A 26 -13.51 2.18 5.69
N ALA A 27 -14.75 2.58 5.97
CA ALA A 27 -15.08 3.50 7.05
C ALA A 27 -14.27 4.81 7.01
N ASN A 28 -13.26 4.94 7.86
CA ASN A 28 -12.43 6.13 8.05
C ASN A 28 -10.92 5.90 7.83
N ASP A 29 -10.57 4.78 7.19
CA ASP A 29 -9.20 4.45 6.85
C ASP A 29 -8.68 5.26 5.62
N GLY A 30 -7.45 4.95 5.21
CA GLY A 30 -6.73 5.67 4.17
C GLY A 30 -6.35 7.10 4.59
N ASN A 31 -5.48 7.73 3.82
CA ASN A 31 -5.14 9.13 3.99
C ASN A 31 -4.35 9.64 2.77
N PHE A 32 -4.40 10.95 2.56
CA PHE A 32 -3.60 11.58 1.52
C PHE A 32 -3.15 12.98 1.91
N SER A 33 -2.07 13.41 1.28
CA SER A 33 -1.46 14.71 1.54
C SER A 33 -0.98 15.39 0.27
N VAL A 34 -0.88 16.71 0.34
CA VAL A 34 -0.34 17.57 -0.72
C VAL A 34 0.72 18.49 -0.11
N LYS A 35 1.91 18.53 -0.70
CA LYS A 35 3.00 19.47 -0.37
C LYS A 35 2.70 20.82 -1.02
N ILE A 36 2.78 21.88 -0.24
CA ILE A 36 2.53 23.27 -0.67
C ILE A 36 3.85 24.01 -0.83
N ASP A 37 4.73 23.85 0.15
CA ASP A 37 6.11 24.32 0.15
C ASP A 37 6.98 23.35 0.97
N ASP A 38 8.23 23.70 1.24
CA ASP A 38 9.19 22.81 1.92
C ASP A 38 8.80 22.41 3.35
N ASP A 39 7.95 23.19 4.02
CA ASP A 39 7.53 22.94 5.40
C ASP A 39 6.01 23.05 5.57
N THR A 40 5.22 22.99 4.49
CA THR A 40 3.76 23.13 4.57
C THR A 40 3.07 22.06 3.75
N PHE A 41 2.17 21.33 4.41
CA PHE A 41 1.42 20.25 3.81
C PHE A 41 -0.07 20.36 4.16
N TYR A 42 -0.94 19.99 3.23
CA TYR A 42 -2.32 19.65 3.54
C TYR A 42 -2.45 18.15 3.74
N VAL A 43 -3.17 17.75 4.79
CA VAL A 43 -3.33 16.34 5.19
C VAL A 43 -4.79 16.07 5.52
N THR A 44 -5.31 14.94 5.04
CA THR A 44 -6.67 14.53 5.42
C THR A 44 -6.79 14.32 6.93
N PRO A 45 -7.95 14.66 7.54
CA PRO A 45 -8.17 14.45 8.96
C PRO A 45 -8.27 12.96 9.32
N THR A 46 -7.88 12.64 10.56
CA THR A 46 -8.13 11.34 11.18
C THR A 46 -9.61 11.17 11.56
N GLY A 47 -10.11 9.94 11.57
CA GLY A 47 -11.46 9.61 12.03
C GLY A 47 -12.60 10.02 11.09
N VAL A 48 -12.29 10.59 9.92
CA VAL A 48 -13.27 11.03 8.92
C VAL A 48 -13.20 10.13 7.69
N SER A 49 -14.36 9.65 7.26
CA SER A 49 -14.49 8.94 6.00
C SER A 49 -14.16 9.85 4.82
N LYS A 50 -13.26 9.39 3.93
CA LYS A 50 -12.71 10.24 2.86
C LYS A 50 -13.78 10.74 1.88
N GLY A 51 -14.87 9.99 1.71
CA GLY A 51 -16.00 10.39 0.88
C GLY A 51 -16.84 11.55 1.42
N PHE A 52 -16.68 11.91 2.70
CA PHE A 52 -17.50 12.89 3.41
C PHE A 52 -16.70 14.12 3.89
N MET A 53 -15.46 14.27 3.44
CA MET A 53 -14.63 15.41 3.81
C MET A 53 -15.18 16.71 3.20
N THR A 54 -15.01 17.80 3.94
CA THR A 54 -15.17 19.17 3.41
C THR A 54 -13.83 19.91 3.49
N PRO A 55 -13.63 20.99 2.71
CA PRO A 55 -12.38 21.74 2.70
C PRO A 55 -11.93 22.20 4.10
N GLU A 56 -12.87 22.55 4.97
CA GLU A 56 -12.64 23.01 6.34
C GLU A 56 -12.08 21.90 7.26
N MET A 57 -12.23 20.63 6.88
CA MET A 57 -11.69 19.51 7.64
C MET A 57 -10.23 19.22 7.32
N ILE A 58 -9.71 19.72 6.20
CA ILE A 58 -8.33 19.46 5.76
C ILE A 58 -7.32 20.21 6.64
N CYS A 59 -6.42 19.46 7.26
CA CYS A 59 -5.44 19.98 8.20
C CYS A 59 -4.22 20.57 7.48
N LYS A 60 -3.77 21.76 7.89
CA LYS A 60 -2.49 22.35 7.47
C LYS A 60 -1.41 22.02 8.49
N VAL A 61 -0.35 21.34 8.08
CA VAL A 61 0.71 20.84 8.98
C VAL A 61 2.11 21.24 8.54
N ASP A 62 3.04 21.25 9.49
CA ASP A 62 4.47 21.48 9.27
C ASP A 62 5.23 20.20 8.86
N GLY A 63 6.53 20.30 8.58
CA GLY A 63 7.41 19.17 8.26
C GLY A 63 7.66 18.19 9.41
N LYS A 64 7.04 18.41 10.58
CA LYS A 64 7.02 17.50 11.73
C LYS A 64 5.63 16.90 11.97
N GLY A 65 4.63 17.27 11.16
CA GLY A 65 3.24 16.84 11.27
C GLY A 65 2.43 17.60 12.33
N ASN A 66 2.94 18.70 12.87
CA ASN A 66 2.18 19.56 13.79
C ASN A 66 1.27 20.49 13.01
N LEU A 67 0.08 20.77 13.56
CA LEU A 67 -0.82 21.77 12.98
C LEU A 67 -0.15 23.16 12.97
N LYS A 68 -0.17 23.82 11.80
CA LYS A 68 0.31 25.22 11.65
C LYS A 68 -0.73 26.24 12.07
N GLU A 69 -2.00 25.83 12.12
CA GLU A 69 -3.13 26.66 12.52
C GLU A 69 -4.20 25.81 13.20
N ALA A 70 -5.06 26.44 14.01
CA ALA A 70 -6.17 25.75 14.64
C ALA A 70 -7.16 25.25 13.58
N ASN A 71 -7.51 23.96 13.63
CA ASN A 71 -8.42 23.33 12.65
C ASN A 71 -9.68 22.75 13.30
N GLY A 72 -10.28 23.51 14.23
CA GLY A 72 -11.42 23.08 15.02
C GLY A 72 -11.13 21.77 15.78
N GLN A 73 -12.01 20.79 15.64
CA GLN A 73 -11.85 19.46 16.25
C GLN A 73 -10.97 18.50 15.43
N TRP A 74 -10.61 18.87 14.20
CA TRP A 74 -9.98 17.97 13.24
C TRP A 74 -8.47 17.90 13.45
N ARG A 75 -7.96 16.68 13.54
CA ARG A 75 -6.54 16.38 13.67
C ARG A 75 -6.03 15.70 12.40
N PRO A 76 -4.77 15.92 11.98
CA PRO A 76 -4.22 15.24 10.82
C PRO A 76 -4.17 13.72 11.02
N SER A 77 -4.11 12.96 9.92
CA SER A 77 -3.89 11.51 9.98
C SER A 77 -2.66 11.16 10.83
N SER A 78 -2.77 10.13 11.67
CA SER A 78 -1.64 9.63 12.49
C SER A 78 -0.53 9.01 11.65
N GLU A 79 -0.83 8.65 10.41
CA GLU A 79 0.11 8.02 9.48
C GLU A 79 0.85 9.01 8.59
N PHE A 80 0.66 10.32 8.80
CA PHE A 80 1.35 11.34 8.00
C PHE A 80 2.90 11.21 8.01
N LYS A 81 3.47 10.55 9.02
CA LYS A 81 4.92 10.24 9.08
C LYS A 81 5.41 9.46 7.84
N MET A 82 4.62 8.53 7.30
CA MET A 82 5.02 7.82 6.08
C MET A 82 5.02 8.74 4.85
N HIS A 83 4.08 9.71 4.79
CA HIS A 83 4.03 10.72 3.72
C HIS A 83 5.24 11.63 3.78
N LEU A 84 5.60 12.11 4.98
CA LEU A 84 6.80 12.93 5.20
C LEU A 84 8.08 12.23 4.72
N LYS A 85 8.20 10.93 4.98
CA LYS A 85 9.36 10.15 4.51
C LYS A 85 9.49 10.16 2.99
N VAL A 86 8.37 10.01 2.28
CA VAL A 86 8.35 10.12 0.81
C VAL A 86 8.83 11.52 0.40
N TYR A 87 8.23 12.59 0.93
CA TYR A 87 8.60 13.96 0.57
C TYR A 87 10.08 14.29 0.84
N GLN A 88 10.65 13.75 1.92
CA GLN A 88 12.07 13.96 2.28
C GLN A 88 13.02 13.30 1.29
N GLN A 89 12.67 12.13 0.76
CA GLN A 89 13.54 11.38 -0.16
C GLN A 89 13.23 11.62 -1.64
N ARG A 90 12.09 12.22 -1.94
CA ARG A 90 11.60 12.44 -3.31
C ARG A 90 11.17 13.89 -3.52
N PRO A 91 12.13 14.78 -3.86
CA PRO A 91 11.83 16.18 -4.15
C PRO A 91 10.88 16.40 -5.33
N ASP A 92 10.72 15.41 -6.21
CA ASP A 92 9.79 15.42 -7.35
C ASP A 92 8.34 15.10 -6.97
N VAL A 93 8.09 14.66 -5.73
CA VAL A 93 6.77 14.30 -5.23
C VAL A 93 6.12 15.48 -4.52
N ASN A 94 4.90 15.82 -4.93
CA ASN A 94 4.07 16.82 -4.25
C ASN A 94 2.76 16.26 -3.69
N ALA A 95 2.43 14.99 -3.94
CA ALA A 95 1.29 14.34 -3.32
C ALA A 95 1.53 12.87 -3.04
N VAL A 96 0.90 12.38 -1.97
CA VAL A 96 1.00 11.00 -1.51
C VAL A 96 -0.41 10.53 -1.15
N VAL A 97 -0.78 9.32 -1.60
CA VAL A 97 -2.06 8.68 -1.36
C VAL A 97 -1.82 7.29 -0.76
N HIS A 98 -2.44 7.06 0.38
CA HIS A 98 -2.52 5.76 1.03
C HIS A 98 -3.97 5.30 1.11
N ALA A 99 -4.19 4.04 0.72
CA ALA A 99 -5.51 3.42 0.69
C ALA A 99 -5.39 1.90 0.83
N HIS A 100 -6.55 1.24 0.93
CA HIS A 100 -6.72 -0.21 1.05
C HIS A 100 -7.55 -0.79 -0.11
N PRO A 101 -7.14 -0.59 -1.38
CA PRO A 101 -7.85 -1.16 -2.52
C PRO A 101 -7.89 -2.70 -2.42
N PRO A 102 -9.06 -3.35 -2.56
CA PRO A 102 -9.24 -4.73 -2.10
C PRO A 102 -8.30 -5.76 -2.73
N ILE A 103 -8.08 -5.71 -4.05
CA ILE A 103 -7.25 -6.74 -4.69
C ILE A 103 -5.78 -6.47 -4.43
N ALA A 104 -5.30 -5.24 -4.58
CA ALA A 104 -3.89 -4.94 -4.28
C ALA A 104 -3.54 -5.16 -2.80
N THR A 105 -4.48 -4.89 -1.89
CA THR A 105 -4.34 -5.23 -0.46
C THR A 105 -4.33 -6.74 -0.24
N SER A 106 -5.11 -7.51 -1.01
CA SER A 106 -5.04 -8.98 -0.96
C SER A 106 -3.66 -9.51 -1.40
N PHE A 107 -3.04 -8.89 -2.41
CA PHE A 107 -1.65 -9.19 -2.80
C PHE A 107 -0.66 -8.85 -1.67
N SER A 108 -0.83 -7.71 -1.00
CA SER A 108 0.05 -7.31 0.11
C SER A 108 -0.09 -8.23 1.33
N ILE A 109 -1.29 -8.74 1.60
CA ILE A 109 -1.55 -9.76 2.63
C ILE A 109 -0.93 -11.11 2.23
N ALA A 110 -1.03 -11.48 0.96
CA ALA A 110 -0.45 -12.72 0.43
C ALA A 110 1.08 -12.69 0.34
N GLY A 111 1.72 -11.53 0.55
CA GLY A 111 3.16 -11.37 0.40
C GLY A 111 3.61 -11.42 -1.06
N ILE A 112 2.73 -11.07 -2.01
CA ILE A 112 3.02 -11.16 -3.44
C ILE A 112 3.14 -9.75 -4.01
N ALA A 113 4.32 -9.44 -4.56
CA ALA A 113 4.55 -8.18 -5.27
C ALA A 113 3.77 -8.14 -6.60
N LEU A 114 3.64 -6.92 -7.12
CA LEU A 114 3.01 -6.61 -8.39
C LEU A 114 4.13 -6.22 -9.36
N ASP A 115 4.95 -7.19 -9.77
CA ASP A 115 6.20 -6.99 -10.50
C ASP A 115 6.26 -7.69 -11.87
N LYS A 116 5.16 -8.31 -12.28
CA LYS A 116 4.99 -8.97 -13.59
C LYS A 116 4.64 -7.98 -14.69
N LEU A 117 5.37 -7.96 -15.79
CA LEU A 117 5.11 -7.01 -16.88
C LEU A 117 4.04 -7.57 -17.83
N ILE A 118 2.77 -7.54 -17.43
CA ILE A 118 1.68 -8.23 -18.16
C ILE A 118 0.80 -7.29 -19.00
N MET A 119 0.95 -5.98 -18.85
CA MET A 119 0.11 -4.99 -19.53
C MET A 119 0.93 -3.74 -19.91
N PRO A 120 0.92 -3.31 -21.19
CA PRO A 120 1.69 -2.15 -21.64
C PRO A 120 1.44 -0.88 -20.82
N GLU A 121 0.18 -0.60 -20.49
CA GLU A 121 -0.23 0.57 -19.72
C GLU A 121 0.36 0.54 -18.30
N ALA A 122 0.39 -0.62 -17.65
CA ALA A 122 1.03 -0.77 -16.35
C ALA A 122 2.54 -0.50 -16.46
N VAL A 123 3.20 -1.04 -17.49
CA VAL A 123 4.63 -0.80 -17.73
C VAL A 123 4.94 0.67 -18.03
N ILE A 124 4.06 1.40 -18.70
CA ILE A 124 4.30 2.80 -19.08
C ILE A 124 4.01 3.75 -17.90
N PHE A 125 2.87 3.59 -17.23
CA PHE A 125 2.34 4.60 -16.31
C PHE A 125 2.59 4.31 -14.83
N LEU A 126 2.82 3.06 -14.45
CA LEU A 126 2.98 2.63 -13.06
C LEU A 126 4.37 2.02 -12.80
N GLY A 127 4.83 1.14 -13.68
CA GLY A 127 5.93 0.23 -13.44
C GLY A 127 5.55 -0.92 -12.51
N ALA A 128 6.56 -1.63 -12.02
CA ALA A 128 6.38 -2.62 -10.97
C ALA A 128 6.04 -1.93 -9.64
N VAL A 129 5.33 -2.64 -8.76
CA VAL A 129 4.95 -2.21 -7.42
C VAL A 129 5.47 -3.26 -6.42
N PRO A 130 6.55 -2.94 -5.67
CA PRO A 130 7.16 -3.85 -4.73
C PRO A 130 6.32 -3.94 -3.44
N ILE A 131 6.75 -4.77 -2.51
CA ILE A 131 6.15 -4.90 -1.19
C ILE A 131 7.16 -4.52 -0.10
N ALA A 132 6.83 -3.49 0.68
CA ALA A 132 7.61 -3.12 1.85
C ALA A 132 7.40 -4.11 2.99
N GLN A 133 8.42 -4.25 3.84
CA GLN A 133 8.34 -5.09 5.03
C GLN A 133 7.21 -4.61 5.96
N TYR A 134 6.65 -5.52 6.75
CA TYR A 134 5.63 -5.17 7.72
C TYR A 134 6.19 -4.17 8.73
N GLY A 135 5.41 -3.13 9.00
CA GLY A 135 5.64 -2.20 10.10
C GLY A 135 4.31 -1.89 10.77
N THR A 136 4.36 -1.66 12.08
CA THR A 136 3.17 -1.32 12.86
C THR A 136 2.64 0.04 12.44
N PRO A 137 1.34 0.18 12.10
CA PRO A 137 0.75 1.47 11.73
C PRO A 137 1.00 2.57 12.76
N SER A 138 1.19 3.80 12.27
CA SER A 138 1.50 5.00 13.07
C SER A 138 2.85 5.02 13.83
N THR A 139 3.72 4.01 13.66
CA THR A 139 5.11 4.00 14.16
C THR A 139 6.11 4.47 13.09
N MET A 140 7.41 4.46 13.40
CA MET A 140 8.47 4.73 12.42
C MET A 140 8.84 3.51 11.56
N GLU A 141 8.34 2.32 11.93
CA GLU A 141 8.64 1.06 11.22
C GLU A 141 8.18 1.12 9.76
N ILE A 142 6.98 1.66 9.50
CA ILE A 142 6.49 1.83 8.12
C ILE A 142 7.37 2.81 7.33
N PRO A 143 7.60 4.07 7.78
CA PRO A 143 8.54 4.98 7.11
C PRO A 143 9.91 4.37 6.78
N GLU A 144 10.51 3.64 7.72
CA GLU A 144 11.83 3.01 7.54
C GLU A 144 11.78 1.88 6.50
N SER A 145 10.69 1.10 6.48
CA SER A 145 10.50 0.01 5.51
C SER A 145 10.41 0.48 4.05
N LEU A 146 10.11 1.76 3.80
CA LEU A 146 9.99 2.33 2.45
C LEU A 146 11.34 2.65 1.80
N GLU A 147 12.37 2.93 2.60
CA GLU A 147 13.67 3.48 2.12
C GLU A 147 14.28 2.74 0.93
N PRO A 148 14.27 1.40 0.87
CA PRO A 148 14.88 0.67 -0.25
C PRO A 148 14.20 0.92 -1.60
N TYR A 149 12.95 1.41 -1.59
CA TYR A 149 12.11 1.50 -2.78
C TYR A 149 11.91 2.94 -3.26
N LEU A 150 12.09 3.94 -2.40
CA LEU A 150 11.67 5.31 -2.70
C LEU A 150 12.38 5.91 -3.91
N GLN A 151 13.59 5.48 -4.27
CA GLN A 151 14.34 6.05 -5.39
C GLN A 151 13.91 5.54 -6.77
N ASP A 152 13.20 4.40 -6.84
CA ASP A 152 12.94 3.67 -8.08
C ASP A 152 11.46 3.53 -8.41
N TYR A 153 10.62 3.48 -7.38
CA TYR A 153 9.21 3.17 -7.49
C TYR A 153 8.34 4.40 -7.23
N ASP A 154 7.12 4.38 -7.76
CA ASP A 154 6.10 5.43 -7.58
C ASP A 154 4.82 4.94 -6.85
N ALA A 155 4.75 3.63 -6.61
CA ALA A 155 3.78 2.98 -5.75
C ALA A 155 4.43 1.78 -5.05
N ILE A 156 3.99 1.48 -3.83
CA ILE A 156 4.53 0.43 -2.96
C ILE A 156 3.35 -0.25 -2.23
N LEU A 157 3.31 -1.58 -2.23
CA LEU A 157 2.45 -2.35 -1.34
C LEU A 157 3.03 -2.37 0.07
N LEU A 158 2.17 -2.27 1.08
CA LEU A 158 2.53 -2.37 2.49
C LEU A 158 2.06 -3.73 3.01
N ALA A 159 2.99 -4.61 3.40
CA ALA A 159 2.68 -5.98 3.80
C ALA A 159 1.61 -6.01 4.91
N ASN A 160 0.55 -6.82 4.70
CA ASN A 160 -0.59 -6.96 5.61
C ASN A 160 -1.32 -5.64 5.95
N HIS A 161 -1.21 -4.62 5.10
CA HIS A 161 -1.77 -3.30 5.39
C HIS A 161 -2.53 -2.72 4.18
N GLY A 162 -1.82 -2.32 3.12
CA GLY A 162 -2.43 -1.51 2.06
C GLY A 162 -1.50 -1.22 0.90
N ALA A 163 -1.74 -0.08 0.25
CA ALA A 163 -0.85 0.48 -0.76
C ALA A 163 -0.56 1.96 -0.48
N LEU A 164 0.59 2.41 -0.96
CA LEU A 164 1.05 3.79 -0.92
C LEU A 164 1.49 4.18 -2.33
N SER A 165 0.88 5.22 -2.89
CA SER A 165 1.28 5.80 -4.17
C SER A 165 1.62 7.28 -4.00
N PHE A 166 2.46 7.80 -4.87
CA PHE A 166 2.88 9.19 -4.79
C PHE A 166 3.13 9.76 -6.19
N GLY A 167 3.12 11.08 -6.32
CA GLY A 167 3.21 11.75 -7.63
C GLY A 167 3.52 13.24 -7.55
N CYS A 168 3.80 13.84 -8.70
CA CYS A 168 4.11 15.28 -8.82
C CYS A 168 2.90 16.18 -8.53
N ASP A 169 1.70 15.61 -8.49
CA ASP A 169 0.46 16.24 -8.04
C ASP A 169 -0.53 15.17 -7.53
N LEU A 170 -1.63 15.62 -6.94
CA LEU A 170 -2.61 14.74 -6.30
C LEU A 170 -3.31 13.80 -7.29
N ASN A 171 -3.62 14.25 -8.51
CA ASN A 171 -4.23 13.38 -9.52
C ASN A 171 -3.26 12.29 -9.95
N THR A 172 -1.99 12.61 -10.15
CA THR A 172 -0.96 11.64 -10.51
C THR A 172 -0.80 10.57 -9.42
N ALA A 173 -0.73 10.98 -8.15
CA ALA A 173 -0.65 10.05 -7.03
C ALA A 173 -1.90 9.14 -6.96
N PHE A 174 -3.09 9.72 -7.16
CA PHE A 174 -4.35 8.96 -7.15
C PHE A 174 -4.50 8.03 -8.36
N PHE A 175 -4.14 8.46 -9.58
CA PHE A 175 -4.15 7.62 -10.77
C PHE A 175 -3.21 6.43 -10.66
N ARG A 176 -2.08 6.59 -9.95
CA ARG A 176 -1.20 5.47 -9.61
C ARG A 176 -1.88 4.48 -8.68
N MET A 177 -2.66 4.95 -7.69
CA MET A 177 -3.47 4.08 -6.83
C MET A 177 -4.53 3.31 -7.64
N GLU A 178 -5.27 3.99 -8.53
CA GLU A 178 -6.22 3.35 -9.46
C GLU A 178 -5.51 2.31 -10.33
N SER A 179 -4.34 2.65 -10.87
CA SER A 179 -3.54 1.76 -11.71
C SER A 179 -3.04 0.55 -10.94
N THR A 180 -2.60 0.71 -9.68
CA THR A 180 -2.17 -0.39 -8.81
C THR A 180 -3.30 -1.39 -8.58
N GLU A 181 -4.51 -0.91 -8.24
CA GLU A 181 -5.66 -1.80 -8.06
C GLU A 181 -6.09 -2.48 -9.37
N PHE A 182 -6.12 -1.73 -10.46
CA PHE A 182 -6.49 -2.28 -11.76
C PHE A 182 -5.51 -3.35 -12.22
N TYR A 183 -4.21 -3.10 -12.07
CA TYR A 183 -3.17 -4.07 -12.36
C TYR A 183 -3.29 -5.32 -11.46
N ALA A 184 -3.53 -5.15 -10.16
CA ALA A 184 -3.75 -6.27 -9.25
C ALA A 184 -4.96 -7.12 -9.66
N LYS A 185 -6.07 -6.49 -10.08
CA LYS A 185 -7.26 -7.18 -10.62
C LYS A 185 -6.92 -8.01 -11.85
N LEU A 186 -6.20 -7.46 -12.82
CA LEU A 186 -5.83 -8.18 -14.03
C LEU A 186 -4.92 -9.36 -13.73
N LEU A 187 -3.93 -9.18 -12.86
CA LEU A 187 -3.02 -10.25 -12.46
C LEU A 187 -3.77 -11.36 -11.71
N PHE A 188 -4.69 -11.00 -10.81
CA PHE A 188 -5.56 -11.95 -10.12
C PHE A 188 -6.40 -12.77 -11.12
N TYR A 189 -7.08 -12.11 -12.06
CA TYR A 189 -7.88 -12.78 -13.07
C TYR A 189 -7.04 -13.68 -14.00
N ALA A 190 -5.87 -13.21 -14.43
CA ALA A 190 -4.96 -14.02 -15.25
C ALA A 190 -4.57 -15.32 -14.52
N ARG A 191 -4.25 -15.24 -13.22
CA ARG A 191 -3.93 -16.42 -12.40
C ARG A 191 -5.11 -17.37 -12.25
N MET A 192 -6.33 -16.84 -12.09
CA MET A 192 -7.53 -17.67 -12.07
C MET A 192 -7.78 -18.38 -13.41
N LEU A 193 -7.36 -17.79 -14.53
CA LEU A 193 -7.45 -18.36 -15.87
C LEU A 193 -6.34 -19.37 -16.20
N GLY A 194 -5.38 -19.59 -15.29
CA GLY A 194 -4.28 -20.55 -15.46
C GLY A 194 -2.88 -19.96 -15.50
N GLY A 195 -2.74 -18.63 -15.33
CA GLY A 195 -1.46 -17.94 -15.25
C GLY A 195 -1.36 -16.73 -16.19
N GLU A 196 -0.42 -15.85 -15.87
CA GLU A 196 -0.09 -14.68 -16.66
C GLU A 196 0.97 -14.95 -17.75
N ASN A 197 0.81 -14.33 -18.92
CA ASN A 197 1.85 -14.27 -19.95
C ASN A 197 2.49 -12.88 -19.91
N GLU A 198 3.79 -12.81 -19.62
CA GLU A 198 4.50 -11.54 -19.57
C GLU A 198 4.86 -11.01 -20.96
N ILE A 199 4.95 -9.70 -21.06
CA ILE A 199 5.45 -9.00 -22.24
C ILE A 199 6.90 -9.42 -22.48
N PRO A 200 7.25 -9.88 -23.69
CA PRO A 200 8.61 -10.28 -24.00
C PRO A 200 9.61 -9.14 -23.75
N CYS A 201 10.77 -9.50 -23.22
CA CYS A 201 11.82 -8.55 -22.82
C CYS A 201 12.20 -7.54 -23.93
N GLY A 202 12.27 -7.97 -25.20
CA GLY A 202 12.56 -7.07 -26.33
C GLY A 202 11.49 -6.01 -26.59
N GLU A 203 10.23 -6.26 -26.22
CA GLU A 203 9.13 -5.30 -26.38
C GLU A 203 9.09 -4.27 -25.25
N VAL A 204 9.63 -4.61 -24.07
CA VAL A 204 9.63 -3.73 -22.90
C VAL A 204 10.39 -2.42 -23.17
N LYS A 205 11.51 -2.47 -23.91
CA LYS A 205 12.26 -1.26 -24.27
C LYS A 205 11.41 -0.25 -25.05
N LYS A 206 10.59 -0.73 -26.00
CA LYS A 206 9.71 0.13 -26.79
C LYS A 206 8.70 0.85 -25.89
N LEU A 207 8.18 0.16 -24.87
CA LEU A 207 7.28 0.75 -23.88
C LEU A 207 7.97 1.83 -23.03
N ILE A 208 9.22 1.61 -22.65
CA ILE A 208 10.01 2.60 -21.91
C ILE A 208 10.34 3.82 -22.76
N ASP A 209 10.60 3.64 -24.06
CA ASP A 209 10.78 4.77 -24.96
C ASP A 209 9.47 5.52 -25.21
N LEU A 210 8.33 4.82 -25.28
CA LEU A 210 7.00 5.46 -25.31
C LEU A 210 6.72 6.27 -24.04
N ARG A 211 7.08 5.75 -22.86
CA ARG A 211 6.97 6.49 -21.59
C ARG A 211 7.72 7.83 -21.64
N LYS A 212 8.92 7.85 -22.23
CA LYS A 212 9.71 9.09 -22.42
C LYS A 212 9.01 10.04 -23.39
N GLN A 213 8.47 9.53 -24.50
CA GLN A 213 7.74 10.32 -25.49
C GLN A 213 6.46 10.95 -24.91
N PHE A 214 5.74 10.22 -24.07
CA PHE A 214 4.55 10.72 -23.38
C PHE A 214 4.87 11.69 -22.23
N GLY A 215 6.13 11.82 -21.84
CA GLY A 215 6.53 12.70 -20.74
C GLY A 215 5.96 12.28 -19.39
N VAL A 216 5.79 10.97 -19.16
CA VAL A 216 5.23 10.47 -17.88
C VAL A 216 6.18 10.85 -16.74
N PRO A 217 5.71 11.59 -15.72
CA PRO A 217 6.55 12.06 -14.62
C PRO A 217 6.91 10.92 -13.66
N GLY A 218 7.83 11.19 -12.71
CA GLY A 218 8.22 10.27 -11.65
C GLY A 218 9.25 9.21 -12.07
N LYS A 219 9.48 8.23 -11.20
CA LYS A 219 10.52 7.20 -11.33
C LYS A 219 10.00 5.96 -12.04
N HIS A 220 10.92 5.07 -12.42
CA HIS A 220 10.58 3.82 -13.07
C HIS A 220 11.63 2.74 -12.77
N PRO A 221 11.24 1.55 -12.28
CA PRO A 221 12.19 0.54 -11.80
C PRO A 221 12.82 -0.31 -12.90
N MET A 222 12.44 -0.13 -14.18
CA MET A 222 12.83 -1.04 -15.27
C MET A 222 14.34 -1.24 -15.42
N GLU A 223 15.14 -0.19 -15.26
CA GLU A 223 16.59 -0.28 -15.40
C GLU A 223 17.19 -1.30 -14.41
N LYS A 224 16.61 -1.41 -13.20
CA LYS A 224 17.04 -2.35 -12.16
C LYS A 224 16.40 -3.73 -12.29
N LEU A 225 15.13 -3.80 -12.67
CA LEU A 225 14.38 -5.06 -12.77
C LEU A 225 14.83 -5.92 -13.96
N CYS A 226 15.18 -5.28 -15.08
CA CYS A 226 15.73 -6.01 -16.22
C CYS A 226 16.75 -5.13 -16.99
N PRO A 227 18.03 -5.12 -16.57
CA PRO A 227 19.08 -4.36 -17.24
C PRO A 227 19.25 -4.75 -18.72
N GLY A 228 19.10 -6.04 -19.05
CA GLY A 228 19.19 -6.54 -20.43
C GLY A 228 18.06 -6.02 -21.33
N CYS A 229 16.82 -6.05 -20.83
CA CYS A 229 15.66 -5.47 -21.52
C CYS A 229 15.85 -3.96 -21.73
N PHE A 230 16.35 -3.26 -20.70
CA PHE A 230 16.57 -1.82 -20.74
C PHE A 230 17.64 -1.42 -21.78
N ALA A 231 18.72 -2.21 -21.88
CA ALA A 231 19.76 -2.02 -22.89
C ALA A 231 19.25 -2.30 -24.32
N GLY A 232 18.17 -3.10 -24.47
CA GLY A 232 17.60 -3.48 -25.76
C GLY A 232 18.31 -4.66 -26.39
N ASP A 233 18.70 -5.63 -25.57
CA ASP A 233 19.17 -6.91 -26.06
C ASP A 233 17.96 -7.78 -26.47
N ASP A 234 17.68 -7.79 -27.78
CA ASP A 234 16.60 -8.58 -28.39
C ASP A 234 16.83 -10.10 -28.26
N THR A 235 17.95 -10.55 -27.69
CA THR A 235 18.25 -11.97 -27.46
C THR A 235 17.75 -12.50 -26.11
N CYS A 236 17.17 -11.64 -25.26
CA CYS A 236 16.59 -12.08 -24.00
C CYS A 236 15.26 -12.83 -24.24
N SER A 237 15.34 -14.16 -24.29
CA SER A 237 14.20 -15.08 -24.39
C SER A 237 13.51 -15.39 -23.06
N MET A 238 14.02 -14.79 -21.98
CA MET A 238 13.49 -14.95 -20.62
C MET A 238 12.30 -14.00 -20.42
N SER A 239 11.36 -14.36 -19.56
CA SER A 239 10.39 -13.40 -19.00
C SER A 239 11.10 -12.37 -18.11
N PRO A 240 10.51 -11.19 -17.92
CA PRO A 240 11.02 -10.20 -16.96
C PRO A 240 11.18 -10.77 -15.54
N THR A 241 10.31 -11.68 -15.11
CA THR A 241 10.50 -12.44 -13.86
C THR A 241 11.78 -13.25 -13.85
N GLU A 242 11.98 -14.10 -14.85
CA GLU A 242 13.17 -14.95 -14.92
C GLU A 242 14.43 -14.09 -15.04
N ALA A 243 14.35 -12.94 -15.74
CA ALA A 243 15.44 -11.98 -15.82
C ALA A 243 15.74 -11.31 -14.47
N ASN A 244 14.72 -10.94 -13.69
CA ASN A 244 14.88 -10.40 -12.35
C ASN A 244 15.41 -11.47 -11.36
N GLU A 245 14.96 -12.72 -11.45
CA GLU A 245 15.50 -13.82 -10.64
C GLU A 245 16.98 -14.12 -10.95
N LYS A 246 17.40 -13.95 -12.21
CA LYS A 246 18.76 -14.26 -12.66
C LYS A 246 19.74 -13.09 -12.57
N TYR A 247 19.27 -11.87 -12.77
CA TYR A 247 20.10 -10.68 -12.93
C TYR A 247 19.67 -9.50 -12.05
N GLY A 248 18.51 -9.58 -11.40
CA GLY A 248 18.01 -8.54 -10.52
C GLY A 248 18.94 -8.33 -9.33
N VAL A 249 19.19 -7.07 -9.00
CA VAL A 249 19.75 -6.69 -7.71
C VAL A 249 18.70 -7.08 -6.65
N GLU A 250 19.11 -7.48 -5.44
CA GLU A 250 18.24 -7.83 -4.30
C GLU A 250 17.16 -6.77 -3.92
N SER A 251 17.02 -5.68 -4.68
CA SER A 251 16.03 -4.61 -4.54
C SER A 251 14.61 -4.96 -4.99
N SER A 252 14.40 -6.11 -5.65
CA SER A 252 13.02 -6.63 -5.78
C SER A 252 12.57 -7.35 -4.52
N ALA A 253 13.50 -7.58 -3.56
CA ALA A 253 13.36 -8.34 -2.32
C ALA A 253 11.96 -8.93 -2.27
N ALA A 254 11.78 -10.01 -3.05
CA ALA A 254 10.63 -10.86 -2.91
C ALA A 254 10.47 -10.95 -1.41
N TYR A 255 9.31 -10.55 -0.90
CA TYR A 255 8.96 -10.84 0.46
C TYR A 255 9.14 -12.36 0.51
N HIS A 256 10.32 -12.81 0.98
CA HIS A 256 10.60 -14.19 1.27
C HIS A 256 9.69 -14.38 2.43
N GLY A 257 8.45 -14.75 2.10
CA GLY A 257 7.33 -14.57 2.96
C GLY A 257 7.65 -15.20 4.29
N PHE A 258 6.91 -14.74 5.30
CA PHE A 258 6.47 -15.61 6.38
C PHE A 258 6.69 -17.08 5.98
N GLN A 259 7.82 -17.66 6.39
CA GLN A 259 8.03 -19.08 6.18
C GLN A 259 6.81 -19.67 6.87
N PRO A 260 5.97 -20.48 6.19
CA PRO A 260 4.90 -21.15 6.90
C PRO A 260 5.60 -21.82 8.08
N LEU A 261 5.29 -21.39 9.30
CA LEU A 261 5.84 -21.98 10.51
C LEU A 261 5.74 -23.49 10.30
N PRO A 262 6.86 -24.22 10.26
CA PRO A 262 6.93 -25.55 9.66
C PRO A 262 5.93 -26.43 10.38
N SER A 263 4.72 -26.61 9.82
CA SER A 263 3.51 -27.06 10.50
C SER A 263 3.71 -27.17 12.01
N GLN A 264 4.00 -26.06 12.69
CA GLN A 264 4.05 -26.10 14.13
C GLN A 264 2.58 -26.07 14.48
N VAL A 265 1.99 -27.27 14.43
CA VAL A 265 0.90 -27.67 15.31
C VAL A 265 1.19 -26.91 16.58
N CYS A 266 0.38 -25.89 16.89
CA CYS A 266 0.47 -25.24 18.19
C CYS A 266 0.61 -26.39 19.16
N PRO A 267 1.69 -26.49 19.96
CA PRO A 267 1.83 -27.62 20.85
C PRO A 267 0.52 -27.68 21.60
N ALA A 268 -0.23 -28.78 21.42
CA ALA A 268 -1.46 -28.99 22.14
C ALA A 268 -1.12 -28.61 23.58
N PRO A 269 -1.91 -27.73 24.21
CA PRO A 269 -1.54 -27.15 25.49
C PRO A 269 -1.03 -28.29 26.34
N LYS A 270 0.25 -28.20 26.77
CA LYS A 270 0.79 -29.19 27.70
C LYS A 270 -0.27 -29.27 28.78
N LYS A 271 -0.83 -30.47 29.02
CA LYS A 271 -1.70 -30.73 30.16
C LYS A 271 -0.93 -30.19 31.35
N SER A 272 -1.23 -28.95 31.75
CA SER A 272 -0.82 -28.41 33.01
C SER A 272 -1.60 -29.23 34.02
N ASP A 273 -0.97 -29.50 35.16
CA ASP A 273 -1.53 -30.21 36.30
C ASP A 273 -2.71 -29.46 36.95
N CYS A 274 -3.72 -29.10 36.17
CA CYS A 274 -5.06 -28.84 36.66
C CYS A 274 -5.71 -30.20 36.84
N CYS A 275 -5.49 -30.77 38.04
CA CYS A 275 -6.46 -31.54 38.80
C CYS A 275 -7.67 -32.01 37.96
N ASP A 276 -7.66 -33.27 37.52
CA ASP A 276 -8.82 -34.01 37.01
C ASP A 276 -9.93 -33.97 38.07
N LYS A 277 -10.71 -32.88 38.11
CA LYS A 277 -12.05 -32.93 38.68
C LYS A 277 -12.93 -33.42 37.55
N ASP A 278 -13.38 -34.65 37.72
CA ASP A 278 -14.35 -35.30 36.86
C ASP A 278 -15.47 -34.32 36.51
N ILE A 279 -15.67 -34.08 35.22
CA ILE A 279 -16.63 -33.10 34.70
C ILE A 279 -18.03 -33.40 35.24
N GLU A 280 -18.34 -34.68 35.48
CA GLU A 280 -19.61 -35.08 36.09
C GLU A 280 -19.77 -34.53 37.52
N SER A 281 -18.69 -34.48 38.31
CA SER A 281 -18.70 -33.89 39.65
C SER A 281 -18.94 -32.37 39.61
N ILE A 282 -18.38 -31.67 38.63
CA ILE A 282 -18.55 -30.22 38.49
C ILE A 282 -19.98 -29.91 38.04
N VAL A 283 -20.51 -30.67 37.07
CA VAL A 283 -21.88 -30.51 36.59
C VAL A 283 -22.88 -30.82 37.72
N ALA A 284 -22.65 -31.86 38.52
CA ALA A 284 -23.51 -32.18 39.67
C ALA A 284 -23.50 -31.06 40.72
N GLU A 285 -22.34 -30.49 41.03
CA GLU A 285 -22.24 -29.42 42.05
C GLU A 285 -22.87 -28.10 41.59
N VAL A 286 -22.68 -27.72 40.32
CA VAL A 286 -23.32 -26.54 39.73
C VAL A 286 -24.84 -26.72 39.67
N THR A 287 -25.30 -27.89 39.24
CA THR A 287 -26.74 -28.20 39.16
C THR A 287 -27.39 -28.12 40.53
N LYS A 288 -26.74 -28.68 41.56
CA LYS A 288 -27.22 -28.60 42.95
C LYS A 288 -27.36 -27.15 43.44
N ARG A 289 -26.37 -26.30 43.20
CA ARG A 289 -26.40 -24.88 43.61
C ARG A 289 -27.49 -24.08 42.89
N VAL A 290 -27.74 -24.37 41.62
CA VAL A 290 -28.82 -23.73 40.85
C VAL A 290 -30.20 -24.16 41.38
N LEU A 291 -30.37 -25.45 41.70
CA LEU A 291 -31.63 -25.96 42.26
C LEU A 291 -31.89 -25.44 43.68
N GLU A 292 -30.85 -25.26 44.50
CA GLU A 292 -30.97 -24.65 45.84
C GLU A 292 -31.35 -23.17 45.80
N GLN A 293 -31.01 -22.46 44.71
CA GLN A 293 -31.45 -21.07 44.49
C GLN A 293 -32.88 -20.97 43.95
N TYR A 294 -33.40 -22.01 43.31
CA TYR A 294 -34.77 -22.04 42.76
C TYR A 294 -35.84 -22.51 43.76
N ASN A 295 -35.45 -23.10 44.88
CA ASN A 295 -36.36 -23.59 45.93
C ASN A 295 -36.41 -22.67 47.18
N LYS A 296 -36.13 -21.37 47.02
CA LYS A 296 -36.32 -20.33 48.05
C LYS A 296 -37.38 -19.33 47.66
#